data_AF-A0A2J8Q5T7-F1
#
_entry.id   AF-A0A2J8Q5T7-F1
#
_cell.length_a   1.000
_cell.length_b   1.000
_cell.length_c   1.000
_cell.angle_alpha   90.00
_cell.angle_beta   90.00
_cell.angle_gamma   90.00
#
_symmetry.space_group_name_H-M   'P 1'
#
loop_
_entity.id
_entity.type
_entity.pdbx_description
1 polymer ?
#
loop_
_entity_poly.entity_id
_entity_poly.type
_entity_poly.pdbx_seq_one_letter_code
_entity_poly.pdbx_strand_id
1 'polypeptide(L)'
;MHWLRKVQGLCTLWGTQMSSRTLYINSRQLVSLQWGHQELPAKFNFASDVLDHWADMEKAGKRPPSPALWWVNGKGKELMWNFRELSENSQQAANVLSGACGLQRGDRVAVMLPRVPE
;
A
#
# COMPACT_ATOMS: atom_id res chain seq x y z
N MET A 1 -39.00 57.70 -9.39
CA MET A 1 -38.79 57.68 -10.85
C MET A 1 -37.82 58.78 -11.22
N HIS A 2 -36.82 58.47 -12.06
CA HIS A 2 -35.89 59.42 -12.69
C HIS A 2 -34.82 60.09 -11.83
N TRP A 3 -33.80 59.31 -11.44
CA TRP A 3 -32.42 59.81 -11.51
C TRP A 3 -31.57 58.81 -12.30
N LEU A 4 -31.91 58.73 -13.58
CA LEU A 4 -31.17 58.02 -14.61
C LEU A 4 -29.93 58.85 -15.00
N ARG A 5 -28.82 58.15 -15.18
CA ARG A 5 -27.67 58.52 -16.01
C ARG A 5 -26.73 59.58 -15.45
N LYS A 6 -25.89 59.18 -14.49
CA LYS A 6 -24.54 59.75 -14.38
C LYS A 6 -23.49 58.87 -13.70
N VAL A 7 -23.55 57.54 -13.88
CA VAL A 7 -22.40 56.65 -13.59
C VAL A 7 -22.34 55.48 -14.58
N GLN A 8 -22.35 55.77 -15.88
CA GLN A 8 -22.05 54.79 -16.95
C GLN A 8 -20.81 55.21 -17.74
N GLY A 9 -19.74 55.57 -17.04
CA GLY A 9 -18.52 56.09 -17.67
C GLY A 9 -17.22 55.75 -16.96
N LEU A 10 -17.19 54.72 -16.11
CA LEU A 10 -15.98 54.34 -15.37
C LEU A 10 -15.90 52.84 -15.03
N CYS A 11 -16.45 51.98 -15.90
CA CYS A 11 -16.29 50.52 -15.80
C CYS A 11 -15.65 49.88 -17.05
N THR A 12 -14.94 50.65 -17.88
CA THR A 12 -14.24 50.12 -19.06
C THR A 12 -12.73 50.28 -19.04
N LEU A 13 -12.16 50.74 -17.94
CA LEU A 13 -10.71 50.84 -17.78
C LEU A 13 -10.37 50.40 -16.38
N TRP A 14 -10.17 49.10 -16.21
CA TRP A 14 -9.22 48.43 -15.32
C TRP A 14 -9.59 46.94 -15.34
N GLY A 15 -9.56 46.36 -16.55
CA GLY A 15 -9.18 44.96 -16.65
C GLY A 15 -7.73 44.90 -16.18
N THR A 16 -7.51 44.73 -14.87
CA THR A 16 -6.21 44.29 -14.35
C THR A 16 -6.00 42.92 -14.93
N GLN A 17 -5.34 42.93 -16.09
CA GLN A 17 -4.72 41.81 -16.75
C GLN A 17 -3.87 41.12 -15.69
N MET A 18 -4.40 40.06 -15.08
CA MET A 18 -3.57 39.11 -14.36
C MET A 18 -2.55 38.64 -15.38
N SER A 19 -1.31 39.12 -15.22
CA SER A 19 -0.19 38.59 -15.97
C SER A 19 -0.08 37.13 -15.55
N SER A 20 -0.68 36.26 -16.35
CA SER A 20 -0.41 34.84 -16.36
C SER A 20 1.06 34.69 -16.76
N ARG A 21 1.97 34.87 -15.80
CA ARG A 21 3.34 34.41 -15.95
C ARG A 21 3.24 32.91 -16.05
N THR A 22 3.21 32.41 -17.28
CA THR A 22 3.39 31.00 -17.58
C THR A 22 4.66 30.57 -16.88
N LEU A 23 4.53 29.80 -15.79
CA LEU A 23 5.66 29.14 -15.17
C LEU A 23 6.16 28.15 -16.21
N TYR A 24 7.18 28.56 -16.96
CA TYR A 24 7.90 27.68 -17.86
C TYR A 24 8.73 26.76 -16.98
N ILE A 25 8.09 25.69 -16.47
CA ILE A 25 8.81 24.58 -15.86
C ILE A 25 9.53 23.92 -17.03
N ASN A 26 10.82 24.25 -17.17
CA ASN A 26 11.72 23.48 -18.01
C ASN A 26 11.80 22.10 -17.37
N SER A 27 10.90 21.20 -17.77
CA SER A 27 11.07 19.78 -17.60
C SER A 27 12.25 19.41 -18.48
N ARG A 28 13.47 19.61 -17.98
CA ARG A 28 14.65 18.93 -18.50
C ARG A 28 14.21 17.49 -18.59
N GLN A 29 14.18 16.98 -19.82
CA GLN A 29 13.90 15.59 -20.15
C GLN A 29 14.55 14.74 -19.06
N LEU A 30 13.75 14.18 -18.17
CA LEU A 30 14.21 13.14 -17.28
C LEU A 30 14.50 11.98 -18.21
N VAL A 31 15.74 11.89 -18.67
CA VAL A 31 16.25 10.73 -19.38
C VAL A 31 15.93 9.55 -18.46
N SER A 32 15.11 8.62 -18.95
CA SER A 32 14.84 7.39 -18.23
C SER A 32 16.18 6.72 -18.00
N LEU A 33 16.70 6.79 -16.76
CA LEU A 33 17.83 5.96 -16.37
C LEU A 33 17.43 4.52 -16.65
N GLN A 34 18.17 3.81 -17.49
CA GLN A 34 17.90 2.40 -17.72
C GLN A 34 18.37 1.65 -16.48
N TRP A 35 17.42 1.17 -15.66
CA TRP A 35 17.70 0.49 -14.39
C TRP A 35 18.29 -0.94 -14.55
N GLY A 36 18.94 -1.25 -15.68
CA GLY A 36 19.50 -2.58 -15.97
C GLY A 36 18.45 -3.67 -16.15
N HIS A 37 18.91 -4.91 -16.37
CA HIS A 37 18.08 -6.11 -16.38
C HIS A 37 18.44 -6.99 -15.18
N GLN A 38 17.44 -7.61 -14.56
CA GLN A 38 17.62 -8.47 -13.40
C GLN A 38 17.27 -9.92 -13.77
N GLU A 39 18.19 -10.84 -13.51
CA GLU A 39 17.95 -12.28 -13.66
C GLU A 39 17.10 -12.77 -12.48
N LEU A 40 15.79 -12.90 -12.70
CA LEU A 40 14.83 -13.32 -11.69
C LEU A 40 13.95 -14.45 -12.21
N PRO A 41 13.42 -15.32 -11.32
CA PRO A 41 12.41 -16.28 -11.71
C PRO A 41 11.15 -15.56 -12.23
N ALA A 42 10.45 -16.19 -13.19
CA ALA A 42 9.26 -15.61 -13.80
C ALA A 42 8.11 -15.39 -12.80
N LYS A 43 8.07 -16.16 -11.71
CA LYS A 43 7.10 -16.06 -10.63
C LYS A 43 7.81 -16.25 -9.29
N PHE A 44 7.36 -15.49 -8.31
CA PHE A 44 7.81 -15.61 -6.93
C PHE A 44 6.74 -15.09 -5.99
N ASN A 45 6.50 -15.80 -4.88
CA ASN A 45 5.67 -15.36 -3.76
C ASN A 45 6.24 -15.93 -2.45
N PHE A 46 6.60 -15.05 -1.52
CA PHE A 46 7.22 -15.46 -0.27
C PHE A 46 6.32 -16.37 0.60
N ALA A 47 5.00 -16.17 0.57
CA ALA A 47 4.08 -17.01 1.33
C ALA A 47 4.10 -18.47 0.81
N SER A 48 3.91 -18.67 -0.49
CA SER A 48 3.89 -20.04 -1.06
C SER A 48 5.27 -20.66 -1.18
N ASP A 49 6.28 -19.88 -1.59
CA ASP A 49 7.58 -20.43 -2.00
C ASP A 49 8.54 -20.59 -0.82
N VAL A 50 8.25 -19.97 0.33
CA VAL A 50 9.12 -20.00 1.52
C VAL A 50 8.35 -20.39 2.78
N LEU A 51 7.30 -19.65 3.16
CA LEU A 51 6.58 -19.90 4.41
C LEU A 51 5.89 -21.27 4.39
N ASP A 52 5.13 -21.56 3.33
CA ASP A 52 4.37 -22.79 3.20
C ASP A 52 5.27 -24.03 3.09
N HIS A 53 6.50 -23.89 2.56
CA HIS A 53 7.49 -24.97 2.59
C HIS A 53 7.77 -25.45 4.02
N TRP A 54 7.96 -24.53 4.96
CA TRP A 54 8.20 -24.89 6.36
C TRP A 54 6.95 -25.47 7.02
N ALA A 55 5.78 -24.91 6.75
CA ALA A 55 4.50 -25.45 7.22
C ALA A 55 4.28 -26.89 6.73
N ASP A 56 4.61 -27.18 5.47
CA ASP A 56 4.47 -28.51 4.88
C ASP A 56 5.49 -29.51 5.43
N MET A 57 6.70 -29.07 5.75
CA MET A 57 7.68 -29.89 6.46
C MET A 57 7.19 -30.31 7.85
N GLU A 58 6.51 -29.42 8.58
CA GLU A 58 5.88 -29.74 9.85
C GLU A 58 4.67 -30.68 9.67
N LYS A 59 3.79 -30.42 8.71
CA LYS A 59 2.62 -31.27 8.40
C LYS A 59 3.03 -32.68 7.97
N ALA A 60 4.09 -32.81 7.18
CA ALA A 60 4.61 -34.10 6.71
C ALA A 60 5.41 -34.86 7.78
N GLY A 61 5.58 -34.29 8.99
CA GLY A 61 6.36 -34.90 10.07
C GLY A 61 7.86 -34.98 9.79
N LYS A 62 8.36 -34.29 8.75
CA LYS A 62 9.79 -34.23 8.41
C LYS A 62 10.56 -33.29 9.34
N ARG A 63 9.85 -32.39 10.01
CA ARG A 63 10.37 -31.44 10.98
C ARG A 63 9.39 -31.35 12.16
N PRO A 64 9.86 -31.29 13.43
CA PRO A 64 8.99 -31.02 14.56
C PRO A 64 8.41 -29.60 14.49
N PRO A 65 7.18 -29.38 15.03
CA PRO A 65 6.62 -28.03 15.14
C PRO A 65 7.61 -27.07 15.79
N SER A 66 7.96 -26.00 15.08
CA SER A 66 8.99 -25.04 15.47
C SER A 66 8.38 -23.64 15.59
N PRO A 67 8.71 -22.84 16.62
CA PRO A 67 8.20 -21.48 16.75
C PRO A 67 8.58 -20.61 15.54
N ALA A 68 7.58 -19.99 14.91
CA ALA A 68 7.71 -19.08 13.77
C ALA A 68 7.46 -17.63 14.17
N LEU A 69 6.44 -17.39 15.00
CA LEU A 69 6.17 -16.09 15.62
C LEU A 69 5.96 -16.28 17.12
N TRP A 70 6.68 -15.52 17.93
CA TRP A 70 6.44 -15.43 19.38
C TRP A 70 6.26 -13.96 19.76
N TRP A 71 5.03 -13.62 20.11
CA TRP A 71 4.63 -12.29 20.52
C TRP A 71 4.40 -12.23 22.03
N VAL A 72 4.85 -11.13 22.64
CA VAL A 72 4.70 -10.85 24.07
C VAL A 72 4.27 -9.39 24.29
N ASN A 73 3.43 -9.14 25.29
CA ASN A 73 2.89 -7.80 25.55
C ASN A 73 3.49 -7.07 26.77
N GLY A 74 4.46 -7.68 27.45
CA GLY A 74 5.06 -7.13 28.68
C GLY A 74 4.15 -7.10 29.92
N LYS A 75 2.93 -7.65 29.83
CA LYS A 75 1.96 -7.80 30.94
C LYS A 75 1.63 -9.26 31.23
N GLY A 76 2.52 -10.18 30.82
CA GLY A 76 2.37 -11.63 31.01
C GLY A 76 1.48 -12.34 29.97
N LYS A 77 1.02 -11.65 28.91
CA LYS A 77 0.34 -12.33 27.79
C LYS A 77 1.37 -12.67 26.72
N GLU A 78 1.30 -13.92 26.27
CA GLU A 78 2.12 -14.45 25.19
C GLU A 78 1.24 -15.13 24.15
N LEU A 79 1.70 -15.12 22.91
CA LEU A 79 1.11 -15.87 21.80
C LEU A 79 2.26 -16.41 20.97
N MET A 80 2.23 -17.71 20.69
CA MET A 80 3.24 -18.37 19.88
C MET A 80 2.55 -19.16 18.76
N TRP A 81 3.03 -19.01 17.54
CA TRP A 81 2.64 -19.81 16.39
C TRP A 81 3.84 -20.58 15.85
N ASN A 82 3.63 -21.86 15.56
CA ASN A 82 4.54 -22.62 14.69
C ASN A 82 4.30 -22.28 13.20
N PHE A 83 5.12 -22.82 12.29
CA PHE A 83 5.01 -22.48 10.86
C PHE A 83 3.68 -22.93 10.26
N ARG A 84 3.16 -24.09 10.68
CA ARG A 84 1.85 -24.56 10.27
C ARG A 84 0.73 -23.59 10.69
N GLU A 85 0.67 -23.21 11.95
CA GLU A 85 -0.34 -22.29 12.50
C GLU A 85 -0.25 -20.91 11.84
N LEU A 86 0.97 -20.41 11.60
CA LEU A 86 1.19 -19.14 10.92
C LEU A 86 0.69 -19.17 9.46
N SER A 87 0.92 -20.28 8.74
CA SER A 87 0.39 -20.48 7.38
C SER A 87 -1.14 -20.55 7.38
N GLU A 88 -1.74 -21.33 8.30
CA GLU A 88 -3.20 -21.47 8.40
C GLU A 88 -3.89 -20.12 8.75
N ASN A 89 -3.35 -19.38 9.72
CA ASN A 89 -3.91 -18.09 10.13
C ASN A 89 -3.75 -17.00 9.06
N SER A 90 -2.60 -16.95 8.37
CA SER A 90 -2.39 -15.98 7.29
C SER A 90 -3.26 -16.26 6.06
N GLN A 91 -3.57 -17.52 5.76
CA GLN A 91 -4.57 -17.88 4.74
C GLN A 91 -5.98 -17.41 5.13
N GLN A 92 -6.37 -17.52 6.41
CA GLN A 92 -7.63 -16.95 6.88
C GLN A 92 -7.67 -15.43 6.69
N ALA A 93 -6.58 -14.72 7.01
CA ALA A 93 -6.48 -13.29 6.75
C ALA A 93 -6.59 -12.96 5.25
N ALA A 94 -5.93 -13.72 4.36
CA ALA A 94 -6.05 -13.55 2.92
C ALA A 94 -7.48 -13.80 2.40
N ASN A 95 -8.18 -14.79 2.97
CA ASN A 95 -9.58 -15.08 2.65
C ASN A 95 -10.52 -13.96 3.13
N VAL A 96 -10.25 -13.34 4.29
CA VAL A 96 -11.01 -12.17 4.75
C VAL A 96 -10.81 -10.99 3.79
N LEU A 97 -9.56 -10.70 3.39
CA LEU A 97 -9.25 -9.60 2.48
C LEU A 97 -9.87 -9.79 1.08
N SER A 98 -9.73 -10.98 0.49
CA SER A 98 -10.25 -11.24 -0.86
C SER A 98 -11.75 -11.55 -0.91
N GLY A 99 -12.27 -12.25 0.09
CA GLY A 99 -13.67 -12.66 0.17
C GLY A 99 -14.55 -11.61 0.83
N ALA A 100 -14.38 -11.42 2.14
CA ALA A 100 -15.25 -10.54 2.92
C ALA A 100 -15.08 -9.05 2.57
N CYS A 101 -13.85 -8.60 2.31
CA CYS A 101 -13.58 -7.22 1.88
C CYS A 101 -13.64 -7.05 0.35
N GLY A 102 -13.71 -8.13 -0.42
CA GLY A 102 -13.83 -8.09 -1.88
C GLY A 102 -12.61 -7.52 -2.62
N LEU A 103 -11.45 -7.44 -1.97
CA LEU A 103 -10.23 -6.87 -2.57
C LEU A 103 -9.73 -7.73 -3.73
N GLN A 104 -9.29 -7.06 -4.79
CA GLN A 104 -8.78 -7.68 -6.00
C GLN A 104 -7.25 -7.56 -6.09
N ARG A 105 -6.66 -8.39 -6.96
CA ARG A 105 -5.22 -8.34 -7.22
C ARG A 105 -4.82 -6.97 -7.78
N GLY A 106 -3.91 -6.29 -7.08
CA GLY A 106 -3.43 -4.96 -7.46
C GLY A 106 -4.04 -3.82 -6.65
N ASP A 107 -5.08 -4.11 -5.85
CA ASP A 107 -5.64 -3.14 -4.92
C ASP A 107 -4.64 -2.77 -3.82
N ARG A 108 -4.77 -1.54 -3.30
CA ARG A 108 -3.86 -0.99 -2.30
C ARG A 108 -4.49 -1.06 -0.92
N VAL A 109 -3.77 -1.63 0.03
CA VAL A 109 -4.18 -1.73 1.44
C VAL A 109 -3.25 -0.90 2.30
N ALA A 110 -3.79 0.06 3.04
CA ALA A 110 -3.03 0.80 4.04
C ALA A 110 -3.06 0.02 5.37
N VAL A 111 -1.90 -0.20 5.98
CA VAL A 111 -1.76 -0.92 7.26
C VAL A 111 -1.15 0.02 8.29
N MET A 112 -1.89 0.33 9.34
CA MET A 112 -1.46 1.18 10.46
C MET A 112 -1.77 0.48 11.78
N LEU A 113 -0.94 -0.49 12.14
CA LEU A 113 -1.10 -1.32 13.33
C LEU A 113 0.08 -1.13 14.30
N PRO A 114 -0.15 -1.29 15.63
CA PRO A 114 0.91 -1.40 16.61
C PRO A 114 1.67 -2.74 16.45
N ARG A 115 2.63 -3.02 17.36
CA ARG A 115 3.32 -4.33 17.39
C ARG A 115 2.42 -5.42 17.96
N VAL A 116 1.50 -5.91 17.14
CA VAL A 116 0.54 -6.98 17.44
C VAL A 116 0.63 -8.07 16.36
N PRO A 117 0.20 -9.31 16.63
CA PRO A 117 0.40 -10.44 15.70
C PRO A 117 -0.59 -10.49 14.51
N GLU A 118 -1.67 -9.70 14.52
CA GLU A 118 -2.65 -9.54 13.42
C GLU A 118 -2.08 -8.82 12.19
#